data_AF-A0A7U9XC08-F1
#
_entry.id   AF-A0A7U9XC08-F1
#
_cell.length_a   1.000
_cell.length_b   1.000
_cell.length_c   1.000
_cell.angle_alpha   90.00
_cell.angle_beta   90.00
_cell.angle_gamma   90.00
#
_symmetry.space_group_name_H-M   'P 1'
#
loop_
_entity.id
_entity.type
_entity.pdbx_description
1 polymer ?
#
loop_
_entity_poly.entity_id
_entity_poly.type
_entity_poly.pdbx_seq_one_letter_code
_entity_poly.pdbx_strand_id
1 'polypeptide(L)'
;MGRTLYLGSLKSDVYFCIYEKDYEQYVKLGTPLEEADIINRFEIRLRNERAYYAVRDLLTYYDAEQTAFSIINQYVRFVDEEPDKRKNDWKLNDRWAWFIGDNRQSLKLTTKPEPYTLDRTLRWVQRQVAPTLKMLKKIDKGNGTDYMETIEQQAKLTEKHEMIIKQQTTPTKDLVES
;
A
#
# COMPACT_ATOMS: atom_id res chain seq x y z
N MET A 1 8.99 -18.00 -5.81
CA MET A 1 7.55 -17.92 -6.16
C MET A 1 6.85 -17.38 -4.93
N GLY A 2 6.14 -16.26 -5.08
CA GLY A 2 5.54 -15.55 -3.96
C GLY A 2 4.30 -16.26 -3.42
N ARG A 3 4.05 -16.15 -2.10
CA ARG A 3 2.90 -16.78 -1.43
C ARG A 3 1.79 -15.76 -1.15
N THR A 4 0.55 -16.22 -1.35
CA THR A 4 -0.67 -15.46 -1.03
C THR A 4 -1.72 -16.38 -0.42
N LEU A 5 -2.36 -15.92 0.66
CA LEU A 5 -3.49 -16.55 1.32
C LEU A 5 -4.72 -15.64 1.23
N TYR A 6 -5.82 -16.18 0.72
CA TYR A 6 -7.11 -15.50 0.67
C TYR A 6 -8.10 -16.19 1.61
N LEU A 7 -8.79 -15.43 2.46
CA LEU A 7 -9.83 -15.95 3.34
C LEU A 7 -11.15 -15.21 3.08
N GLY A 8 -12.20 -15.97 2.79
CA GLY A 8 -13.50 -15.45 2.38
C GLY A 8 -13.59 -15.21 0.86
N SER A 9 -14.74 -14.67 0.43
CA SER A 9 -15.03 -14.39 -0.97
C SER A 9 -14.81 -12.92 -1.27
N LEU A 10 -14.42 -12.58 -2.50
CA LEU A 10 -14.37 -11.18 -2.95
C LEU A 10 -15.74 -10.49 -2.95
N LYS A 11 -16.84 -11.24 -2.80
CA LYS A 11 -18.20 -10.71 -2.70
C LYS A 11 -18.72 -10.63 -1.25
N SER A 12 -18.03 -11.21 -0.27
CA SER A 12 -18.48 -11.16 1.13
C SER A 12 -18.19 -9.81 1.77
N ASP A 13 -18.88 -9.54 2.89
CA ASP A 13 -18.70 -8.31 3.66
C ASP A 13 -17.36 -8.24 4.40
N VAL A 14 -16.68 -9.37 4.55
CA VAL A 14 -15.34 -9.48 5.11
C VAL A 14 -14.51 -10.38 4.20
N TYR A 15 -13.30 -9.92 3.87
CA TYR A 15 -12.33 -10.66 3.05
C TYR A 15 -10.92 -10.32 3.51
N PHE A 16 -10.07 -11.33 3.66
CA PHE A 16 -8.66 -11.15 4.00
C PHE A 16 -7.76 -11.55 2.83
N CYS A 17 -6.69 -10.79 2.63
CA CYS A 17 -5.61 -11.09 1.70
C CYS A 17 -4.26 -10.91 2.41
N ILE A 18 -3.50 -11.99 2.51
CA ILE A 18 -2.20 -12.02 3.18
C ILE A 18 -1.17 -12.45 2.14
N TYR A 19 -0.16 -11.64 1.88
CA TYR A 19 0.80 -11.94 0.81
C TYR A 19 2.19 -11.35 1.05
N GLU A 20 3.16 -11.95 0.36
CA GLU A 20 4.54 -11.45 0.24
C GLU A 20 4.55 -10.20 -0.64
N LYS A 21 4.57 -9.03 0.00
CA LYS A 21 4.45 -7.72 -0.62
C LYS A 21 5.73 -7.33 -1.37
N ASP A 22 6.89 -7.64 -0.81
CA ASP A 22 8.20 -7.49 -1.44
C ASP A 22 8.26 -8.23 -2.79
N TYR A 23 7.82 -9.49 -2.81
CA TYR A 23 7.77 -10.29 -4.02
C TYR A 23 6.73 -9.75 -5.02
N GLU A 24 5.58 -9.28 -4.54
CA GLU A 24 4.58 -8.63 -5.39
C GLU A 24 5.12 -7.33 -6.03
N GLN A 25 5.92 -6.53 -5.31
CA GLN A 25 6.59 -5.35 -5.85
C GLN A 25 7.72 -5.71 -6.81
N TYR A 26 8.51 -6.73 -6.53
CA TYR A 26 9.53 -7.24 -7.43
C TYR A 26 8.92 -7.66 -8.78
N VAL A 27 7.85 -8.46 -8.76
CA VAL A 27 7.21 -8.93 -10.00
C VAL A 27 6.56 -7.79 -10.78
N LYS A 28 5.90 -6.85 -10.11
CA LYS A 28 5.16 -5.76 -10.80
C LYS A 28 6.04 -4.60 -11.24
N LEU A 29 7.00 -4.23 -10.41
CA LEU A 29 7.78 -3.01 -10.57
C LEU A 29 9.28 -3.28 -10.71
N GLY A 30 9.77 -4.51 -10.59
CA GLY A 30 11.20 -4.81 -10.64
C GLY A 30 12.00 -4.16 -9.50
N THR A 31 11.36 -3.91 -8.35
CA THR A 31 12.04 -3.44 -7.14
C THR A 31 12.81 -4.61 -6.52
N PRO A 32 14.13 -4.50 -6.26
CA PRO A 32 14.89 -5.53 -5.55
C PRO A 32 14.25 -5.86 -4.19
N LEU A 33 14.33 -7.13 -3.78
CA LEU A 33 13.69 -7.59 -2.53
C LEU A 33 14.33 -6.91 -1.30
N GLU A 34 15.63 -6.64 -1.38
CA GLU A 34 16.42 -6.00 -0.34
C GLU A 34 16.04 -4.52 -0.14
N GLU A 35 15.41 -3.91 -1.15
CA GLU A 35 14.92 -2.52 -1.13
C GLU A 35 13.44 -2.42 -0.72
N ALA A 36 12.77 -3.54 -0.44
CA ALA A 36 11.36 -3.53 -0.10
C ALA A 36 11.13 -3.17 1.38
N ASP A 37 10.43 -2.06 1.61
CA ASP A 37 10.08 -1.61 2.97
C ASP A 37 9.12 -2.56 3.70
N ILE A 38 8.32 -3.32 2.94
CA ILE A 38 7.28 -4.22 3.48
C ILE A 38 7.49 -5.60 2.86
N ILE A 39 7.84 -6.57 3.72
CA ILE A 39 7.98 -7.97 3.35
C ILE A 39 6.59 -8.62 3.21
N ASN A 40 5.76 -8.56 4.24
CA ASN A 40 4.42 -9.16 4.23
C ASN A 40 3.34 -8.10 4.42
N ARG A 41 2.21 -8.24 3.73
CA ARG A 41 1.03 -7.39 3.93
C ARG A 41 -0.20 -8.21 4.30
N PHE A 42 -0.87 -7.79 5.37
CA PHE A 42 -2.18 -8.26 5.78
C PHE A 42 -3.22 -7.20 5.40
N GLU A 43 -4.11 -7.53 4.46
CA GLU A 43 -5.21 -6.66 4.04
C GLU A 43 -6.54 -7.19 4.56
N ILE A 44 -7.30 -6.34 5.24
CA ILE A 44 -8.68 -6.57 5.63
C ILE A 44 -9.56 -5.72 4.70
N ARG A 45 -10.49 -6.36 4.00
CA ARG A 45 -11.47 -5.66 3.15
C ARG A 45 -12.85 -5.85 3.73
N LEU A 46 -13.51 -4.73 3.99
CA LEU A 46 -14.84 -4.70 4.59
C LEU A 46 -15.83 -4.03 3.64
N ARG A 47 -17.08 -4.47 3.67
CA ARG A 47 -18.19 -3.86 2.90
C ARG A 47 -19.42 -3.69 3.78
N ASN A 48 -20.36 -2.89 3.28
CA ASN A 48 -21.70 -2.72 3.86
C ASN A 48 -21.64 -2.41 5.37
N GLU A 49 -22.44 -3.13 6.17
CA GLU A 49 -22.49 -2.94 7.63
C GLU A 49 -21.14 -3.19 8.31
N ARG A 50 -20.33 -4.14 7.83
CA ARG A 50 -19.02 -4.43 8.44
C ARG A 50 -18.06 -3.26 8.29
N ALA A 51 -18.08 -2.58 7.15
CA ALA A 51 -17.30 -1.36 6.95
C ALA A 51 -17.81 -0.23 7.85
N TYR A 52 -19.12 -0.04 7.94
CA TYR A 52 -19.72 0.98 8.81
C TYR A 52 -19.28 0.80 10.28
N TYR A 53 -19.39 -0.42 10.82
CA TYR A 53 -19.04 -0.68 12.21
C TYR A 53 -17.54 -0.57 12.48
N ALA A 54 -16.68 -0.98 11.54
CA ALA A 54 -15.23 -0.80 11.69
C ALA A 54 -14.83 0.68 11.70
N VAL A 55 -15.44 1.51 10.85
CA VAL A 55 -15.20 2.97 10.86
C VAL A 55 -15.72 3.58 12.15
N ARG A 56 -16.90 3.16 12.63
CA ARG A 56 -17.45 3.64 13.91
C ARG A 56 -16.52 3.30 15.08
N ASP A 57 -16.01 2.07 15.14
CA ASP A 57 -15.05 1.61 16.15
C ASP A 57 -13.77 2.45 16.10
N LEU A 58 -13.20 2.62 14.90
CA LEU A 58 -12.01 3.45 14.67
C LEU A 58 -12.21 4.90 15.13
N LEU A 59 -13.36 5.52 14.83
CA LEU A 59 -13.68 6.89 15.25
C LEU A 59 -13.98 7.00 16.75
N THR A 60 -14.33 5.90 17.40
CA THR A 60 -14.60 5.87 18.84
C THR A 60 -13.30 5.81 19.63
N TYR A 61 -12.39 4.93 19.23
CA TYR A 61 -11.16 4.66 19.99
C TYR A 61 -9.93 5.37 19.44
N TYR A 62 -9.98 5.86 18.19
CA TYR A 62 -8.83 6.44 17.48
C TYR A 62 -7.61 5.50 17.45
N ASP A 63 -7.85 4.19 17.54
CA ASP A 63 -6.83 3.15 17.57
C ASP A 63 -7.06 2.16 16.42
N ALA A 64 -6.30 2.37 15.35
CA ALA A 64 -6.38 1.50 14.18
C ALA A 64 -5.89 0.07 14.46
N GLU A 65 -4.95 -0.10 15.40
CA GLU A 65 -4.46 -1.43 15.77
C GLU A 65 -5.59 -2.20 16.44
N GLN A 66 -6.19 -1.60 17.48
CA GLN A 66 -7.29 -2.21 18.21
C GLN A 66 -8.43 -2.60 17.27
N THR A 67 -8.85 -1.69 16.37
CA THR A 67 -9.91 -1.98 15.40
C THR A 67 -9.50 -3.10 14.42
N ALA A 68 -8.27 -3.08 13.88
CA ALA A 68 -7.83 -4.10 12.94
C ALA A 68 -7.72 -5.50 13.59
N PHE A 69 -7.11 -5.58 14.77
CA PHE A 69 -6.92 -6.86 15.47
C PHE A 69 -8.22 -7.38 16.09
N SER A 70 -9.16 -6.53 16.51
CA SER A 70 -10.49 -6.99 16.93
C SER A 70 -11.21 -7.71 15.78
N ILE A 71 -11.09 -7.20 14.56
CA ILE A 71 -11.63 -7.86 13.36
C ILE A 71 -10.86 -9.16 13.09
N ILE A 72 -9.52 -9.15 13.07
CA ILE A 72 -8.74 -10.37 12.80
C ILE A 72 -9.10 -11.48 13.79
N ASN A 73 -9.10 -11.17 15.10
CA ASN A 73 -9.35 -12.13 16.17
C ASN A 73 -10.76 -12.72 16.13
N GLN A 74 -11.73 -12.00 15.58
CA GLN A 74 -13.10 -12.48 15.41
C GLN A 74 -13.22 -13.54 14.31
N TYR A 75 -12.38 -13.50 13.29
CA TYR A 75 -12.55 -14.31 12.07
C TYR A 75 -11.45 -15.34 11.83
N VAL A 76 -10.25 -15.14 12.38
CA VAL A 76 -9.07 -15.97 12.07
C VAL A 76 -8.34 -16.32 13.36
N ARG A 77 -8.07 -17.62 13.53
CA ARG A 77 -7.10 -18.13 14.50
C ARG A 77 -6.25 -19.21 13.85
N PHE A 78 -4.95 -19.17 14.08
CA PHE A 78 -4.04 -20.27 13.77
C PHE A 78 -3.75 -21.04 15.05
N VAL A 79 -3.94 -22.35 14.98
CA VAL A 79 -3.92 -23.27 16.12
C VAL A 79 -2.97 -24.42 15.82
N ASP A 80 -2.41 -25.01 16.88
CA ASP A 80 -1.62 -26.23 16.78
C ASP A 80 -2.54 -27.45 16.87
N GLU A 81 -2.32 -28.46 16.02
CA GLU A 81 -3.15 -29.65 15.98
C GLU A 81 -2.95 -30.50 17.24
N GLU A 82 -4.05 -30.78 17.93
CA GLU A 82 -4.09 -31.67 19.10
C GLU A 82 -5.09 -32.80 18.80
N PRO A 83 -4.61 -33.97 18.29
CA PRO A 83 -5.47 -35.04 17.78
C PRO A 83 -6.48 -35.58 18.80
N ASP A 84 -6.12 -35.55 20.08
CA ASP A 84 -6.95 -36.06 21.18
C ASP A 84 -8.02 -35.06 21.65
N LYS A 85 -8.08 -33.87 21.04
CA LYS A 85 -9.01 -32.79 21.41
C LYS A 85 -9.90 -32.40 20.23
N ARG A 86 -11.05 -31.80 20.55
CA ARG A 86 -11.89 -31.18 19.53
C ARG A 86 -11.15 -29.98 18.94
N LYS A 87 -11.32 -29.73 17.64
CA LYS A 87 -10.72 -28.59 16.92
C LYS A 87 -10.96 -27.23 17.60
N ASN A 88 -12.07 -27.09 18.31
CA ASN A 88 -12.37 -25.84 19.01
C ASN A 88 -11.50 -25.59 20.24
N ASP A 89 -10.98 -26.67 20.82
CA ASP A 89 -10.18 -26.70 22.04
C ASP A 89 -8.67 -26.75 21.73
N TRP A 90 -8.29 -26.73 20.45
CA TRP A 90 -6.89 -26.67 20.03
C TRP A 90 -6.25 -25.37 20.50
N LYS A 91 -5.05 -25.49 21.06
CA LYS A 91 -4.26 -24.35 21.53
C LYS A 91 -3.92 -23.40 20.37
N LEU A 92 -3.94 -22.09 20.65
CA LEU A 92 -3.45 -21.07 19.73
C LEU A 92 -1.95 -21.29 19.46
N ASN A 93 -1.55 -21.18 18.19
CA ASN A 93 -0.14 -21.28 17.82
C ASN A 93 0.64 -20.12 18.45
N ASP A 94 1.81 -20.40 19.03
CA ASP A 94 2.58 -19.41 19.80
C ASP A 94 3.02 -18.20 18.93
N ARG A 95 3.35 -18.41 17.64
CA ARG A 95 3.70 -17.29 16.74
C ARG A 95 2.48 -16.44 16.40
N TRP A 96 1.33 -17.07 16.27
CA TRP A 96 0.09 -16.35 16.03
C TRP A 96 -0.36 -15.57 17.26
N ALA A 97 -0.26 -16.16 18.45
CA ALA A 97 -0.52 -15.50 19.73
C ALA A 97 0.30 -14.21 19.86
N TRP A 98 1.61 -14.30 19.61
CA TRP A 98 2.49 -13.14 19.59
C TRP A 98 2.06 -12.09 18.55
N PHE A 99 1.74 -12.51 17.33
CA PHE A 99 1.30 -11.60 16.26
C PHE A 99 0.02 -10.82 16.63
N ILE A 100 -0.98 -11.49 17.21
CA ILE A 100 -2.27 -10.86 17.54
C ILE A 100 -2.25 -10.01 18.83
N GLY A 101 -1.11 -9.90 19.51
CA GLY A 101 -0.94 -8.97 20.63
C GLY A 101 -0.63 -9.62 21.97
N ASP A 102 -0.55 -10.95 22.07
CA ASP A 102 -0.15 -11.58 23.32
C ASP A 102 1.34 -11.33 23.59
N ASN A 103 1.65 -10.72 24.75
CA ASN A 103 3.01 -10.40 25.19
C ASN A 103 3.86 -9.53 24.23
N ARG A 104 3.24 -8.67 23.39
CA ARG A 104 3.96 -7.66 22.58
C ARG A 104 3.45 -6.24 22.84
N GLN A 105 4.31 -5.25 22.58
CA GLN A 105 3.89 -3.85 22.59
C GLN A 105 2.89 -3.58 21.46
N SER A 106 2.02 -2.59 21.69
CA SER A 106 1.11 -2.06 20.66
C SER A 106 1.91 -1.68 19.40
N LEU A 107 1.46 -2.17 18.26
CA LEU A 107 1.94 -1.75 16.95
C LEU A 107 1.33 -0.39 16.62
N LYS A 108 2.20 0.63 16.55
CA LYS A 108 1.81 1.88 15.89
C LYS A 108 1.58 1.62 14.40
N LEU A 109 0.33 1.40 14.02
CA LEU A 109 -0.07 1.45 12.62
C LEU A 109 0.11 2.90 12.15
N THR A 110 1.18 3.15 11.39
CA THR A 110 1.43 4.49 10.86
C THR A 110 0.37 4.83 9.83
N THR A 111 -0.42 5.85 10.13
CA THR A 111 -1.31 6.52 9.19
C THR A 111 -0.64 7.72 8.54
N LYS A 112 0.66 7.97 8.82
CA LYS A 112 1.39 9.06 8.17
C LYS A 112 1.27 8.83 6.66
N PRO A 113 0.65 9.77 5.90
CA PRO A 113 0.78 9.72 4.46
C PRO A 113 2.27 9.74 4.18
N GLU A 114 2.78 8.78 3.42
CA GLU A 114 4.13 8.90 2.90
C GLU A 114 4.21 10.27 2.21
N PRO A 115 5.15 11.14 2.62
CA PRO A 115 5.32 12.41 1.93
C PRO A 115 5.58 12.06 0.47
N TYR A 116 4.80 12.67 -0.42
CA TYR A 116 4.97 12.45 -1.85
C TYR A 116 6.44 12.74 -2.22
N THR A 117 7.11 11.74 -2.83
CA THR A 117 8.47 11.89 -3.35
C THR A 117 8.43 11.97 -4.87
N LEU A 118 9.16 12.94 -5.43
CA LEU A 118 9.28 13.10 -6.88
C LEU A 118 9.94 11.87 -7.53
N ASP A 119 10.74 11.10 -6.78
CA ASP A 119 11.45 9.89 -7.21
C ASP A 119 10.55 8.85 -7.86
N ARG A 120 9.33 8.68 -7.36
CA ARG A 120 8.39 7.73 -7.95
C ARG A 120 7.93 8.19 -9.34
N THR A 121 7.67 9.49 -9.49
CA THR A 121 7.31 10.08 -10.78
C THR A 121 8.50 10.03 -11.74
N LEU A 122 9.73 10.33 -11.29
CA LEU A 122 10.93 10.24 -12.12
C LEU A 122 11.17 8.80 -12.62
N ARG A 123 11.08 7.80 -11.74
CA ARG A 123 11.22 6.38 -12.13
C ARG A 123 10.14 5.94 -13.11
N TRP A 124 8.89 6.40 -12.93
CA TRP A 124 7.81 6.12 -13.88
C TRP A 124 8.10 6.75 -15.25
N VAL A 125 8.48 8.04 -15.30
CA VAL A 125 8.86 8.72 -16.56
C VAL A 125 10.00 7.98 -17.25
N GLN A 126 11.06 7.64 -16.51
CA GLN A 126 12.22 6.95 -17.06
C GLN A 126 11.87 5.59 -17.68
N ARG A 127 11.00 4.81 -17.01
CA ARG A 127 10.66 3.45 -17.45
C ARG A 127 9.57 3.40 -18.50
N GLN A 128 8.55 4.25 -18.40
CA GLN A 128 7.33 4.14 -19.20
C GLN A 128 7.29 5.13 -20.38
N VAL A 129 7.88 6.32 -20.21
CA VAL A 129 7.64 7.45 -21.12
C VAL A 129 8.90 7.83 -21.90
N ALA A 130 10.08 7.77 -21.26
CA ALA A 130 11.34 8.24 -21.84
C ALA A 130 11.71 7.63 -23.21
N PRO A 131 11.52 6.33 -23.49
CA PRO A 131 11.79 5.78 -24.82
C PRO A 131 10.92 6.41 -25.92
N THR A 132 9.63 6.59 -25.65
CA THR A 132 8.67 7.20 -26.58
C THR A 132 8.97 8.68 -26.80
N LEU A 133 9.29 9.42 -25.74
CA LEU A 133 9.73 10.82 -25.86
C LEU A 133 10.98 10.96 -26.73
N LYS A 134 11.95 10.07 -26.53
CA LYS A 134 13.20 10.07 -27.33
C LYS A 134 12.93 9.78 -28.79
N MET A 135 11.98 8.90 -29.09
CA MET A 135 11.54 8.62 -30.47
C MET A 135 10.88 9.84 -31.11
N LEU A 136 9.89 10.46 -30.44
CA LEU A 136 9.18 11.64 -30.97
C LEU A 136 10.12 12.81 -31.26
N LYS A 137 11.05 13.11 -30.34
CA LYS A 137 12.07 14.15 -30.55
C LYS A 137 12.95 13.91 -31.77
N LYS A 138 13.22 12.65 -32.13
CA LYS A 138 13.97 12.31 -33.35
C LYS A 138 13.13 12.53 -34.62
N ILE A 139 11.85 12.19 -34.57
CA ILE A 139 10.90 12.41 -35.67
C ILE A 139 10.74 13.91 -35.92
N ASP A 140 10.48 14.68 -34.87
CA ASP A 140 10.32 16.14 -34.95
C ASP A 140 11.53 16.82 -35.59
N LYS A 141 12.74 16.47 -35.13
CA LYS A 141 13.98 17.00 -35.72
C LYS A 141 14.17 16.58 -37.19
N GLY A 142 13.80 15.36 -37.55
CA GLY A 142 13.97 14.84 -38.91
C GLY A 142 12.99 15.43 -39.92
N ASN A 143 11.76 15.72 -39.46
CA ASN A 143 10.66 16.15 -40.31
C ASN A 143 10.38 17.66 -40.22
N GLY A 144 11.04 18.37 -39.32
CA GLY A 144 10.74 19.78 -39.05
C GLY A 144 9.36 19.99 -38.42
N THR A 145 8.87 19.00 -37.66
CA THR A 145 7.60 19.06 -36.94
C THR A 145 7.82 19.36 -35.46
N ASP A 146 6.75 19.74 -34.76
CA ASP A 146 6.74 20.21 -33.37
C ASP A 146 5.72 19.45 -32.51
N TYR A 147 5.49 18.16 -32.80
CA TYR A 147 4.47 17.37 -32.12
C TYR A 147 4.69 17.32 -30.61
N MET A 148 5.95 17.16 -30.19
CA MET A 148 6.29 17.09 -28.78
C MET A 148 5.92 18.40 -28.04
N GLU A 149 6.27 19.53 -28.63
CA GLU A 149 6.00 20.85 -28.06
C GLU A 149 4.49 21.16 -28.03
N THR A 150 3.78 20.80 -29.10
CA THR A 150 2.32 20.93 -29.19
C THR A 150 1.62 20.12 -28.09
N ILE A 151 2.05 18.88 -27.83
CA ILE A 151 1.47 18.03 -26.78
C ILE A 151 1.72 18.63 -25.40
N GLU A 152 2.94 19.14 -25.14
CA GLU A 152 3.27 19.78 -23.86
C GLU A 152 2.43 21.03 -23.61
N GLN A 153 2.22 21.88 -24.63
CA GLN A 153 1.40 23.09 -24.52
C GLN A 153 -0.08 22.80 -24.26
N GLN A 154 -0.60 21.70 -24.82
CA GLN A 154 -1.99 21.29 -24.63
C GLN A 154 -2.24 20.58 -23.29
N ALA A 155 -1.20 20.02 -22.69
CA ALA A 155 -1.30 19.31 -21.42
C ALA A 155 -1.65 20.29 -20.29
N LYS A 156 -2.75 20.01 -19.58
CA LYS A 156 -3.17 20.80 -18.41
C LYS A 156 -2.67 20.16 -17.14
N LEU A 157 -2.06 20.97 -16.27
CA LEU A 157 -1.74 20.56 -14.92
C LEU A 157 -3.04 20.38 -14.12
N THR A 158 -3.09 19.32 -13.33
CA THR A 158 -4.19 19.08 -12.39
C THR A 158 -3.84 19.73 -11.06
N GLU A 159 -4.82 19.97 -10.19
CA GLU A 159 -4.57 20.48 -8.82
C GLU A 159 -3.50 19.66 -8.10
N LYS A 160 -3.50 18.35 -8.29
CA LYS A 160 -2.47 17.46 -7.74
C LYS A 160 -1.07 17.78 -8.29
N HIS A 161 -0.93 18.05 -9.59
CA HIS A 161 0.36 18.43 -10.18
C HIS A 161 0.86 19.75 -9.60
N GLU A 162 -0.03 20.74 -9.44
CA GLU A 162 0.32 22.04 -8.87
C GLU A 162 0.78 21.94 -7.41
N MET A 163 0.08 21.14 -6.60
CA MET A 163 0.49 20.87 -5.21
C MET A 163 1.89 20.24 -5.15
N ILE A 164 2.18 19.30 -6.04
CA ILE A 164 3.50 18.65 -6.14
C ILE A 164 4.58 19.66 -6.53
N ILE A 165 4.31 20.51 -7.54
CA ILE A 165 5.25 21.55 -7.97
C ILE A 165 5.57 22.46 -6.78
N LYS A 166 4.55 22.98 -6.10
CA LYS A 166 4.73 23.84 -4.92
C LYS A 166 5.57 23.16 -3.84
N GLN A 167 5.32 21.88 -3.55
CA GLN A 167 6.09 21.13 -2.56
C GLN A 167 7.57 21.00 -2.92
N GLN A 168 7.91 20.85 -4.20
CA GLN A 168 9.28 20.65 -4.67
C GLN A 168 10.06 21.95 -4.94
N THR A 169 9.36 23.06 -5.15
CA THR A 169 9.97 24.37 -5.47
C THR A 169 9.99 25.35 -4.30
N THR A 170 9.35 25.01 -3.16
CA THR A 170 9.40 25.86 -1.96
C THR A 170 10.80 25.77 -1.31
N PRO A 171 11.49 26.92 -1.07
CA PRO A 171 12.81 26.92 -0.46
C PRO A 171 12.81 26.34 0.96
N THR A 172 13.85 25.60 1.32
CA THR A 172 13.98 24.90 2.62
C THR A 172 13.92 25.83 3.85
N LYS A 173 14.14 27.14 3.66
CA LYS A 173 14.08 28.13 4.75
C LYS A 173 12.66 28.38 5.29
N ASP A 174 11.63 28.15 4.49
CA ASP A 174 10.23 28.42 4.89
C ASP A 174 9.54 27.19 5.54
N LEU A 175 10.21 26.04 5.61
CA LEU A 175 9.68 24.80 6.19
C LEU A 175 10.01 24.60 7.67
N VAL A 176 10.79 25.49 8.29
CA VAL A 176 11.29 25.34 9.68
C VAL A 176 10.61 26.30 10.67
N GLU A 177 9.74 27.22 10.22
CA GLU A 177 9.06 28.20 11.08
C GLU A 177 7.52 28.05 11.12
N SER A 178 6.98 26.83 11.04
CA SER A 178 5.54 26.59 11.27
C SER A 178 5.24 25.42 12.20
#